data_AF-A0A7Y5J3R7-F1
#
_entry.id   AF-A0A7Y5J3R7-F1
#
_cell.length_a   1.000
_cell.length_b   1.000
_cell.length_c   1.000
_cell.angle_alpha   90.00
_cell.angle_beta   90.00
_cell.angle_gamma   90.00
#
_symmetry.space_group_name_H-M   'P 1'
#
loop_
_entity.id
_entity.type
_entity.pdbx_description
1 polymer ?
#
loop_
_entity_poly.entity_id
_entity_poly.type
_entity_poly.pdbx_seq_one_letter_code
_entity_poly.pdbx_strand_id
1 'polypeptide(L)'
;MRNLCILAFACSMLFQQLSAQNLCESGRYVDPVFDCVDTTENIVYGQGRLNWSTLNLLCQFGDLPPYNNFQDLLCDIYEPCGDAETARPLLVVIHGGAWAGGNKRDLAPYCHQMAQRGYVVASISYRLSITANILCWNAELDETKFLRAFYRAMQDAKAAVRYFRANAAQWRIDPDQIFAAGHSAGAFTALGLAYLTDESERPAGTFQQNACGNWFGQPICTDLGDIEGEGGHPGFSSAIKAVIPMSGALPDLTFLDDANDPPIL
;
A
#
# COMPACT_ATOMS: atom_id res chain seq x y z
N MET A 1 -25.69 39.11 30.48
CA MET A 1 -25.59 37.75 29.92
C MET A 1 -24.58 37.68 28.77
N ARG A 2 -23.33 38.12 28.96
CA ARG A 2 -22.34 38.19 27.86
C ARG A 2 -20.91 37.75 28.24
N ASN A 3 -20.69 37.28 29.47
CA ASN A 3 -19.35 36.90 29.95
C ASN A 3 -19.21 35.41 30.30
N LEU A 4 -20.23 34.57 30.03
CA LEU A 4 -20.18 33.14 30.37
C LEU A 4 -19.71 32.22 29.23
N CYS A 5 -19.68 32.70 27.98
CA CYS A 5 -19.36 31.87 26.81
C CYS A 5 -17.86 31.80 26.47
N ILE A 6 -17.02 32.67 27.03
CA ILE A 6 -15.58 32.71 26.70
C ILE A 6 -14.78 31.70 27.54
N LEU A 7 -15.23 31.37 28.76
CA LEU A 7 -14.54 30.36 29.59
C LEU A 7 -14.73 28.92 29.10
N ALA A 8 -15.86 28.60 28.46
CA ALA A 8 -16.14 27.25 27.98
C ALA A 8 -15.32 26.89 26.73
N PHE A 9 -14.99 27.87 25.88
CA PHE A 9 -14.22 27.67 24.64
C PHE A 9 -12.70 27.59 24.88
N ALA A 10 -12.20 28.23 25.94
CA ALA A 10 -10.79 28.14 26.33
C ALA A 10 -10.46 26.79 27.00
N CYS A 11 -11.42 26.22 27.74
CA CYS A 11 -11.21 24.95 28.46
C CYS A 11 -11.18 23.73 27.51
N SER A 12 -11.94 23.76 26.40
CA SER A 12 -11.92 22.70 25.39
C SER A 12 -10.65 22.69 24.54
N MET A 13 -10.05 23.85 24.27
CA MET A 13 -8.76 23.93 23.56
C MET A 13 -7.58 23.50 24.44
N LEU A 14 -7.63 23.74 25.75
CA LEU A 14 -6.57 23.27 26.67
C LEU A 14 -6.52 21.74 26.79
N PHE A 15 -7.66 21.04 26.72
CA PHE A 15 -7.69 19.58 26.77
C PHE A 15 -7.17 18.91 25.48
N GLN A 16 -7.32 19.55 24.31
CA GLN A 16 -6.78 19.02 23.06
C GLN A 16 -5.27 19.24 22.91
N GLN A 17 -4.70 20.25 23.57
CA GLN A 17 -3.25 20.50 23.54
C GLN A 17 -2.45 19.61 24.50
N LEU A 18 -3.07 19.07 25.55
CA LEU A 18 -2.36 18.22 26.53
C LEU A 18 -2.07 16.79 26.05
N SER A 19 -2.77 16.27 25.03
CA SER A 19 -2.51 14.92 24.51
C SER A 19 -1.40 14.87 23.46
N ALA A 20 -1.24 15.92 22.66
CA ALA A 20 -0.27 15.94 21.56
C ALA A 20 1.20 16.06 22.04
N GLN A 21 1.42 16.59 23.25
CA GLN A 21 2.78 16.88 23.74
C GLN A 21 3.49 15.69 24.42
N ASN A 22 2.82 14.56 24.69
CA ASN A 22 3.39 13.48 25.50
C ASN A 22 3.83 12.22 24.72
N LEU A 23 3.60 12.14 23.40
CA LEU A 23 3.96 10.93 22.64
C LEU A 23 5.49 10.78 22.47
N CYS A 24 6.24 11.88 22.41
CA CYS A 24 7.70 11.82 22.21
C CYS A 24 8.50 11.73 23.53
N GLU A 25 7.92 12.10 24.68
CA GLU A 25 8.64 12.11 25.97
C GLU A 25 8.97 10.71 26.51
N SER A 26 8.26 9.68 26.02
CA SER A 26 8.43 8.28 26.43
C SER A 26 9.41 7.48 25.55
N GLY A 27 9.98 8.08 24.49
CA GLY A 27 10.73 7.35 23.47
C GLY A 27 9.85 6.54 22.51
N ARG A 28 8.51 6.59 22.67
CA ARG A 28 7.54 5.96 21.76
C ARG A 28 7.76 6.45 20.33
N TYR A 29 7.58 5.53 19.38
CA TYR A 29 7.87 5.63 17.94
C TYR A 29 9.36 5.66 17.56
N VAL A 30 10.27 5.67 18.54
CA VAL A 30 11.73 5.67 18.35
C VAL A 30 12.33 4.38 18.92
N ASP A 31 12.07 4.13 20.21
CA ASP A 31 12.59 3.01 20.98
C ASP A 31 11.52 1.92 21.15
N PRO A 32 11.93 0.64 21.29
CA PRO A 32 11.01 -0.44 21.60
C PRO A 32 10.51 -0.30 23.04
N VAL A 33 9.26 0.13 23.21
CA VAL A 33 8.62 0.37 24.52
C VAL A 33 7.57 -0.68 24.88
N PHE A 34 7.22 -1.57 23.94
CA PHE A 34 6.31 -2.70 24.16
C PHE A 34 7.06 -4.03 24.05
N ASP A 35 6.83 -4.92 25.03
CA ASP A 35 7.50 -6.23 25.11
C ASP A 35 6.81 -7.32 24.27
N CYS A 36 5.58 -7.09 23.82
CA CYS A 36 4.89 -8.03 22.93
C CYS A 36 4.07 -7.33 21.85
N VAL A 37 3.74 -8.12 20.81
CA VAL A 37 3.01 -7.72 19.61
C VAL A 37 1.94 -8.76 19.33
N ASP A 38 0.71 -8.31 19.14
CA ASP A 38 -0.40 -9.12 18.65
C ASP A 38 -0.43 -9.09 17.13
N THR A 39 -0.61 -10.25 16.49
CA THR A 39 -0.71 -10.36 15.03
C THR A 39 -2.10 -10.86 14.64
N THR A 40 -2.82 -10.07 13.85
CA THR A 40 -4.08 -10.48 13.21
C THR A 40 -3.80 -10.81 11.76
N GLU A 41 -3.96 -12.08 11.38
CA GLU A 41 -3.58 -12.54 10.04
C GLU A 41 -4.73 -12.54 9.02
N ASN A 42 -4.35 -12.40 7.75
CA ASN A 42 -5.21 -12.60 6.57
C ASN A 42 -6.46 -11.71 6.54
N ILE A 43 -6.31 -10.45 6.94
CA ILE A 43 -7.34 -9.44 6.78
C ILE A 43 -7.47 -9.08 5.30
N VAL A 44 -8.68 -9.16 4.75
CA VAL A 44 -8.98 -8.71 3.40
C VAL A 44 -9.10 -7.18 3.41
N TYR A 45 -8.19 -6.48 2.75
CA TYR A 45 -8.23 -5.01 2.64
C TYR A 45 -8.87 -4.54 1.33
N GLY A 46 -8.97 -5.41 0.33
CA GLY A 46 -9.53 -5.05 -0.97
C GLY A 46 -9.58 -6.23 -1.91
N GLN A 47 -10.02 -5.97 -3.14
CA GLN A 47 -10.08 -6.95 -4.22
C GLN A 47 -9.48 -6.37 -5.49
N GLY A 48 -8.52 -7.07 -6.07
CA GLY A 48 -7.87 -6.66 -7.31
C GLY A 48 -8.27 -7.55 -8.47
N ARG A 49 -8.66 -6.97 -9.60
CA ARG A 49 -8.96 -7.74 -10.82
C ARG A 49 -7.72 -8.51 -11.31
N LEU A 50 -7.89 -9.78 -11.63
CA LEU A 50 -6.85 -10.61 -12.25
C LEU A 50 -6.85 -10.37 -13.76
N ASN A 51 -6.24 -9.27 -14.22
CA ASN A 51 -6.10 -8.93 -15.64
C ASN A 51 -5.02 -9.74 -16.38
N TRP A 52 -4.97 -11.05 -16.17
CA TRP A 52 -4.13 -11.92 -16.96
C TRP A 52 -4.95 -12.52 -18.09
N SER A 53 -4.38 -12.54 -19.31
CA SER A 53 -4.95 -13.36 -20.36
C SER A 53 -5.06 -14.81 -19.86
N THR A 54 -6.17 -15.44 -20.20
CA THR A 54 -6.64 -16.77 -19.78
C THR A 54 -5.54 -17.86 -19.85
N LEU A 55 -4.55 -17.70 -20.73
CA LEU A 55 -3.44 -18.65 -20.94
C LEU A 55 -2.32 -18.58 -19.90
N ASN A 56 -2.00 -17.39 -19.36
CA ASN A 56 -0.99 -17.27 -18.28
C ASN A 56 -1.52 -17.89 -16.99
N LEU A 57 -2.82 -17.74 -16.75
CA LEU A 57 -3.49 -18.38 -15.61
C LEU A 57 -3.57 -19.91 -15.80
N LEU A 58 -3.90 -20.40 -17.01
CA LEU A 58 -3.83 -21.84 -17.33
C LEU A 58 -2.42 -22.41 -17.08
N CYS A 59 -1.40 -21.68 -17.52
CA CYS A 59 -0.01 -22.12 -17.42
C CYS A 59 0.56 -22.01 -15.99
N GLN A 60 0.08 -21.06 -15.19
CA GLN A 60 0.51 -20.85 -13.81
C GLN A 60 -0.24 -21.72 -12.80
N PHE A 61 -1.53 -22.01 -13.04
CA PHE A 61 -2.41 -22.70 -12.08
C PHE A 61 -2.92 -24.06 -12.56
N GLY A 62 -2.63 -24.47 -13.80
CA GLY A 62 -3.07 -25.74 -14.37
C GLY A 62 -4.54 -25.78 -14.79
N ASP A 63 -5.35 -24.80 -14.38
CA ASP A 63 -6.76 -24.62 -14.70
C ASP A 63 -7.05 -23.17 -15.10
N LEU A 64 -8.11 -22.95 -15.89
CA LEU A 64 -8.60 -21.60 -16.20
C LEU A 64 -9.41 -21.07 -15.01
N PRO A 65 -8.91 -20.07 -14.25
CA PRO A 65 -9.82 -19.30 -13.43
C PRO A 65 -10.82 -18.57 -14.35
N PRO A 66 -12.10 -18.45 -13.94
CA PRO A 66 -13.09 -17.73 -14.72
C PRO A 66 -12.55 -16.35 -15.17
N TYR A 67 -12.80 -16.04 -16.44
CA TYR A 67 -12.57 -14.70 -17.00
C TYR A 67 -13.29 -13.70 -16.10
N ASN A 68 -12.62 -12.61 -15.68
CA ASN A 68 -13.14 -11.59 -14.74
C ASN A 68 -13.05 -11.92 -13.23
N ASN A 69 -12.16 -12.83 -12.81
CA ASN A 69 -11.96 -13.08 -11.39
C ASN A 69 -11.26 -11.93 -10.66
N PHE A 70 -11.73 -11.68 -9.44
CA PHE A 70 -11.06 -10.85 -8.46
C PHE A 70 -10.17 -11.72 -7.57
N GLN A 71 -9.05 -11.17 -7.14
CA GLN A 71 -8.21 -11.74 -6.08
C GLN A 71 -8.40 -10.90 -4.82
N ASP A 72 -8.69 -11.58 -3.70
CA ASP A 72 -8.64 -10.95 -2.39
C ASP A 72 -7.22 -10.49 -2.08
N LEU A 73 -7.10 -9.23 -1.69
CA LEU A 73 -5.86 -8.63 -1.26
C LEU A 73 -5.78 -8.71 0.26
N LEU A 74 -4.75 -9.39 0.76
CA LEU A 74 -4.63 -9.76 2.17
C LEU A 74 -3.52 -8.98 2.87
N CYS A 75 -3.72 -8.65 4.14
CA CYS A 75 -2.67 -8.14 5.02
C CYS A 75 -2.62 -8.88 6.35
N ASP A 76 -1.46 -8.80 7.00
CA ASP A 76 -1.28 -9.16 8.41
C ASP A 76 -1.06 -7.85 9.18
N ILE A 77 -1.75 -7.70 10.30
CA ILE A 77 -1.72 -6.50 11.13
C ILE A 77 -1.00 -6.82 12.43
N TYR A 78 0.02 -6.01 12.75
CA TYR A 78 0.83 -6.12 13.95
C TYR A 78 0.52 -4.92 14.84
N GLU A 79 0.10 -5.18 16.06
CA GLU A 79 -0.23 -4.16 17.05
C GLU A 79 0.56 -4.38 18.35
N PRO A 80 1.04 -3.31 19.01
CA PRO A 80 1.59 -3.43 20.36
C PRO A 80 0.52 -3.95 21.34
N CYS A 81 0.87 -4.98 22.12
CA CYS A 81 -0.02 -5.51 23.16
C CYS A 81 -0.38 -4.44 24.19
N GLY A 82 -1.66 -4.37 24.57
CA GLY A 82 -2.10 -3.55 25.71
C GLY A 82 -1.90 -2.04 25.53
N ASP A 83 -1.57 -1.57 24.32
CA ASP A 83 -1.44 -0.15 24.03
C ASP A 83 -2.79 0.54 24.14
N ALA A 84 -2.87 1.56 24.99
CA ALA A 84 -4.10 2.31 25.25
C ALA A 84 -4.32 3.46 24.26
N GLU A 85 -3.34 3.77 23.40
CA GLU A 85 -3.49 4.84 22.41
C GLU A 85 -4.59 4.50 21.40
N THR A 86 -5.40 5.51 21.07
CA THR A 86 -6.58 5.38 20.21
C THR A 86 -6.36 5.94 18.81
N ALA A 87 -5.30 6.74 18.62
CA ALA A 87 -4.94 7.36 17.34
C ALA A 87 -3.43 7.14 17.06
N ARG A 88 -3.08 5.94 16.60
CA ARG A 88 -1.69 5.53 16.36
C ARG A 88 -1.29 5.74 14.89
N PRO A 89 -0.03 6.07 14.58
CA PRO A 89 0.46 6.07 13.22
C PRO A 89 0.42 4.65 12.64
N LEU A 90 -0.01 4.56 11.38
CA LEU A 90 -0.02 3.32 10.60
C LEU A 90 1.22 3.26 9.71
N LEU A 91 1.92 2.13 9.72
CA LEU A 91 2.95 1.79 8.74
C LEU A 91 2.47 0.68 7.82
N VAL A 92 2.26 0.98 6.54
CA VAL A 92 1.98 -0.02 5.50
C VAL A 92 3.29 -0.59 4.99
N VAL A 93 3.52 -1.89 5.19
CA VAL A 93 4.76 -2.57 4.81
C VAL A 93 4.55 -3.40 3.55
N ILE A 94 5.42 -3.20 2.57
CA ILE A 94 5.29 -3.77 1.22
C ILE A 94 6.50 -4.67 0.93
N HIS A 95 6.24 -5.97 0.75
CA HIS A 95 7.30 -6.95 0.52
C HIS A 95 7.97 -6.80 -0.86
N GLY A 96 9.19 -7.32 -0.98
CA GLY A 96 9.93 -7.41 -2.25
C GLY A 96 9.54 -8.64 -3.08
N GLY A 97 10.43 -9.05 -4.00
CA GLY A 97 10.23 -10.25 -4.81
C GLY A 97 9.93 -10.00 -6.29
N ALA A 98 10.41 -8.86 -6.83
CA ALA A 98 10.34 -8.51 -8.25
C ALA A 98 8.92 -8.59 -8.84
N TRP A 99 7.89 -8.39 -8.02
CA TRP A 99 6.48 -8.59 -8.38
C TRP A 99 6.13 -10.00 -8.93
N ALA A 100 7.04 -10.96 -8.74
CA ALA A 100 6.92 -12.35 -9.17
C ALA A 100 6.76 -13.33 -7.99
N GLY A 101 7.17 -12.90 -6.80
CA GLY A 101 7.15 -13.71 -5.58
C GLY A 101 7.11 -12.86 -4.33
N GLY A 102 7.23 -13.53 -3.19
CA GLY A 102 7.16 -12.93 -1.86
C GLY A 102 5.74 -12.84 -1.32
N ASN A 103 5.62 -12.47 -0.05
CA ASN A 103 4.35 -12.28 0.64
C ASN A 103 4.49 -11.39 1.88
N LYS A 104 3.34 -11.04 2.47
CA LYS A 104 3.21 -10.23 3.70
C LYS A 104 4.02 -10.70 4.93
N ARG A 105 4.56 -11.91 4.95
CA ARG A 105 5.39 -12.40 6.07
C ARG A 105 6.90 -12.18 5.87
N ASP A 106 7.33 -11.77 4.68
CA ASP A 106 8.76 -11.65 4.35
C ASP A 106 9.49 -10.57 5.17
N LEU A 107 8.74 -9.57 5.64
CA LEU A 107 9.25 -8.48 6.48
C LEU A 107 8.70 -8.56 7.92
N ALA A 108 8.23 -9.73 8.38
CA ALA A 108 7.66 -9.88 9.71
C ALA A 108 8.59 -9.40 10.85
N PRO A 109 9.92 -9.65 10.85
CA PRO A 109 10.80 -9.10 11.87
C PRO A 109 10.79 -7.56 11.92
N TYR A 110 10.75 -6.89 10.77
CA TYR A 110 10.63 -5.44 10.69
C TYR A 110 9.28 -4.96 11.20
N CYS A 111 8.19 -5.67 10.86
CA CYS A 111 6.85 -5.35 11.34
C CYS A 111 6.76 -5.46 12.87
N HIS A 112 7.29 -6.52 13.47
CA HIS A 112 7.36 -6.66 14.92
C HIS A 112 8.16 -5.53 15.56
N GLN A 113 9.34 -5.21 15.03
CA GLN A 113 10.18 -4.14 15.55
C GLN A 113 9.47 -2.78 15.52
N MET A 114 8.70 -2.48 14.48
CA MET A 114 7.94 -1.23 14.40
C MET A 114 6.71 -1.26 15.32
N ALA A 115 5.99 -2.38 15.42
CA ALA A 115 4.90 -2.52 16.38
C ALA A 115 5.36 -2.37 17.83
N GLN A 116 6.54 -2.89 18.19
CA GLN A 116 7.15 -2.72 19.52
C GLN A 116 7.48 -1.26 19.86
N ARG A 117 7.59 -0.38 18.85
CA ARG A 117 7.77 1.07 19.05
C ARG A 117 6.43 1.81 19.17
N GLY A 118 5.30 1.13 19.00
CA GLY A 118 3.96 1.71 19.18
C GLY A 118 3.18 2.00 17.89
N TYR A 119 3.73 1.64 16.72
CA TYR A 119 3.02 1.75 15.44
C TYR A 119 2.00 0.63 15.29
N VAL A 120 0.90 0.91 14.58
CA VAL A 120 0.14 -0.17 13.94
C VAL A 120 0.84 -0.47 12.62
N VAL A 121 1.14 -1.74 12.34
CA VAL A 121 1.83 -2.12 11.10
C VAL A 121 0.94 -3.04 10.29
N ALA A 122 0.68 -2.69 9.03
CA ALA A 122 -0.05 -3.52 8.10
C ALA A 122 0.89 -4.02 7.01
N SER A 123 1.28 -5.29 7.07
CA SER A 123 2.08 -5.92 6.03
C SER A 123 1.16 -6.48 4.95
N ILE A 124 1.26 -5.96 3.73
CA ILE A 124 0.31 -6.27 2.65
C ILE A 124 0.89 -7.31 1.68
N SER A 125 0.04 -8.20 1.19
CA SER A 125 0.24 -8.91 -0.07
C SER A 125 -0.42 -8.11 -1.19
N TYR A 126 0.29 -7.92 -2.29
CA TYR A 126 -0.23 -7.30 -3.52
C TYR A 126 -0.25 -8.32 -4.67
N ARG A 127 -0.93 -8.00 -5.77
CA ARG A 127 -1.02 -8.87 -6.94
C ARG A 127 0.37 -9.08 -7.56
N LEU A 128 0.83 -10.34 -7.53
CA LEU A 128 2.02 -10.76 -8.26
C LEU A 128 1.68 -10.86 -9.75
N SER A 129 2.35 -10.02 -10.52
CA SER A 129 2.03 -9.76 -11.93
C SER A 129 3.17 -10.16 -12.87
N ILE A 130 4.13 -10.96 -12.40
CA ILE A 130 5.19 -11.57 -13.20
C ILE A 130 5.19 -13.08 -12.95
N THR A 131 5.16 -13.89 -14.01
CA THR A 131 5.21 -15.36 -13.88
C THR A 131 6.65 -15.86 -13.98
N ALA A 132 7.04 -16.75 -13.07
CA ALA A 132 8.35 -17.42 -13.10
C ALA A 132 8.36 -18.71 -13.95
N ASN A 133 7.22 -19.11 -14.50
CA ASN A 133 7.12 -20.35 -15.27
C ASN A 133 7.67 -20.17 -16.69
N ILE A 134 8.88 -20.73 -16.91
CA ILE A 134 9.61 -20.72 -18.18
C ILE A 134 8.87 -21.40 -19.34
N LEU A 135 7.87 -22.25 -19.05
CA LEU A 135 7.03 -22.91 -20.05
C LEU A 135 5.85 -22.03 -20.50
N CYS A 136 5.57 -20.93 -19.80
CA CYS A 136 4.59 -19.94 -20.26
C CYS A 136 5.23 -19.09 -21.36
N TRP A 137 4.75 -19.28 -22.59
CA TRP A 137 5.26 -18.61 -23.78
C TRP A 137 5.29 -17.08 -23.58
N ASN A 138 6.44 -16.48 -23.92
CA ASN A 138 6.88 -15.10 -23.69
C ASN A 138 7.67 -14.84 -22.39
N ALA A 139 8.67 -15.71 -22.16
CA ALA A 139 9.76 -15.57 -21.18
C ALA A 139 10.71 -14.37 -21.44
N GLU A 140 10.40 -13.48 -22.38
CA GLU A 140 11.04 -12.17 -22.46
C GLU A 140 10.42 -11.27 -21.39
N LEU A 141 11.09 -11.15 -20.25
CA LEU A 141 10.83 -10.08 -19.30
C LEU A 141 11.20 -8.76 -19.98
N ASP A 142 10.21 -8.02 -20.43
CA ASP A 142 10.39 -6.69 -21.01
C ASP A 142 10.02 -5.61 -20.00
N GLU A 143 10.44 -4.38 -20.30
CA GLU A 143 10.18 -3.20 -19.49
C GLU A 143 8.68 -2.95 -19.28
N THR A 144 7.84 -3.24 -20.28
CA THR A 144 6.38 -3.05 -20.20
C THR A 144 5.76 -3.98 -19.16
N LYS A 145 6.21 -5.23 -19.06
CA LYS A 145 5.72 -6.18 -18.04
C LYS A 145 6.10 -5.73 -16.63
N PHE A 146 7.34 -5.29 -16.42
CA PHE A 146 7.77 -4.76 -15.12
C PHE A 146 7.00 -3.50 -14.72
N LEU A 147 6.86 -2.55 -15.65
CA LEU A 147 6.09 -1.33 -15.44
C LEU A 147 4.64 -1.63 -15.06
N ARG A 148 4.00 -2.56 -15.77
CA ARG A 148 2.61 -2.98 -15.48
C ARG A 148 2.49 -3.72 -14.15
N ALA A 149 3.49 -4.51 -13.77
CA ALA A 149 3.51 -5.21 -12.48
C ALA A 149 3.65 -4.22 -11.31
N PHE A 150 4.60 -3.28 -11.43
CA PHE A 150 4.75 -2.14 -10.54
C PHE A 150 3.43 -1.38 -10.38
N TYR A 151 2.78 -0.99 -11.49
CA TYR A 151 1.57 -0.20 -11.47
C TYR A 151 0.41 -0.91 -10.73
N ARG A 152 0.25 -2.22 -10.94
CA ARG A 152 -0.79 -3.00 -10.23
C ARG A 152 -0.50 -3.15 -8.75
N ALA A 153 0.77 -3.39 -8.39
CA ALA A 153 1.17 -3.44 -6.99
C ALA A 153 0.95 -2.10 -6.28
N MET A 154 1.19 -0.99 -6.98
CA MET A 154 0.91 0.37 -6.49
C MET A 154 -0.59 0.58 -6.26
N GLN A 155 -1.44 0.23 -7.22
CA GLN A 155 -2.90 0.31 -7.05
C GLN A 155 -3.37 -0.48 -5.82
N ASP A 156 -2.80 -1.67 -5.59
CA ASP A 156 -3.12 -2.49 -4.43
C ASP A 156 -2.65 -1.84 -3.12
N ALA A 157 -1.46 -1.22 -3.11
CA ALA A 157 -0.99 -0.45 -1.96
C ALA A 157 -1.87 0.78 -1.67
N LYS A 158 -2.32 1.50 -2.71
CA LYS A 158 -3.29 2.60 -2.59
C LYS A 158 -4.60 2.10 -1.99
N ALA A 159 -5.09 0.93 -2.42
CA ALA A 159 -6.28 0.30 -1.85
C ALA A 159 -6.12 -0.05 -0.37
N ALA A 160 -4.95 -0.53 0.06
CA ALA A 160 -4.65 -0.76 1.48
C ALA A 160 -4.75 0.54 2.29
N VAL A 161 -4.17 1.64 1.80
CA VAL A 161 -4.26 2.95 2.46
C VAL A 161 -5.72 3.39 2.59
N ARG A 162 -6.52 3.28 1.53
CA ARG A 162 -7.95 3.60 1.55
C ARG A 162 -8.73 2.74 2.54
N TYR A 163 -8.46 1.43 2.59
CA TYR A 163 -9.05 0.51 3.55
C TYR A 163 -8.79 0.95 4.99
N PHE A 164 -7.53 1.20 5.33
CA PHE A 164 -7.18 1.59 6.69
C PHE A 164 -7.74 2.96 7.04
N ARG A 165 -7.72 3.91 6.12
CA ARG A 165 -8.33 5.23 6.32
C ARG A 165 -9.84 5.13 6.54
N ALA A 166 -10.54 4.27 5.80
CA ALA A 166 -11.97 4.02 5.98
C ALA A 166 -12.30 3.32 7.30
N ASN A 167 -11.36 2.52 7.82
CA ASN A 167 -11.52 1.71 9.03
C ASN A 167 -10.64 2.22 10.18
N ALA A 168 -10.30 3.51 10.19
CA ALA A 168 -9.32 4.06 11.12
C ALA A 168 -9.70 3.85 12.60
N ALA A 169 -10.98 4.00 12.92
CA ALA A 169 -11.51 3.77 14.27
C ALA A 169 -11.42 2.29 14.70
N GLN A 170 -11.65 1.36 13.77
CA GLN A 170 -11.54 -0.09 14.05
C GLN A 170 -10.10 -0.45 14.43
N TRP A 171 -9.12 0.08 13.70
CA TRP A 171 -7.70 -0.20 13.92
C TRP A 171 -7.03 0.77 14.91
N ARG A 172 -7.79 1.72 15.49
CA ARG A 172 -7.29 2.77 16.40
C ARG A 172 -6.05 3.47 15.84
N ILE A 173 -6.14 3.86 14.57
CA ILE A 173 -5.10 4.59 13.85
C ILE A 173 -5.53 6.03 13.58
N ASP A 174 -4.56 6.91 13.45
CA ASP A 174 -4.76 8.27 12.95
C ASP A 174 -4.75 8.24 11.41
N PRO A 175 -5.87 8.57 10.73
CA PRO A 175 -5.97 8.53 9.27
C PRO A 175 -5.07 9.55 8.55
N ASP A 176 -4.52 10.53 9.29
CA ASP A 176 -3.59 11.55 8.80
C ASP A 176 -2.12 11.17 9.06
N GLN A 177 -1.86 10.03 9.71
CA GLN A 177 -0.51 9.52 10.03
C GLN A 177 -0.29 8.14 9.42
N ILE A 178 -0.46 8.05 8.10
CA ILE A 178 -0.23 6.82 7.34
C ILE A 178 1.10 6.92 6.60
N PHE A 179 1.98 5.96 6.84
CA PHE A 179 3.33 5.85 6.29
C PHE A 179 3.42 4.59 5.43
N ALA A 180 4.33 4.55 4.46
CA ALA A 180 4.63 3.34 3.71
C ALA A 180 6.11 2.98 3.84
N ALA A 181 6.42 1.69 3.96
CA ALA A 181 7.77 1.18 3.86
C ALA A 181 7.78 0.00 2.89
N GLY A 182 8.85 -0.16 2.13
CA GLY A 182 8.95 -1.31 1.23
C GLY A 182 10.38 -1.71 0.95
N HIS A 183 10.58 -2.97 0.56
CA HIS A 183 11.90 -3.51 0.22
C HIS A 183 11.97 -3.95 -1.24
N SER A 184 13.03 -3.57 -1.97
CA SER A 184 13.23 -3.96 -3.37
C SER A 184 12.01 -3.58 -4.23
N ALA A 185 11.37 -4.53 -4.92
CA ALA A 185 10.10 -4.28 -5.64
C ALA A 185 9.03 -3.58 -4.78
N GLY A 186 8.97 -3.88 -3.48
CA GLY A 186 8.08 -3.20 -2.55
C GLY A 186 8.47 -1.74 -2.30
N ALA A 187 9.75 -1.41 -2.38
CA ALA A 187 10.22 -0.02 -2.29
C ALA A 187 9.83 0.79 -3.54
N PHE A 188 9.96 0.20 -4.74
CA PHE A 188 9.42 0.79 -5.97
C PHE A 188 7.91 1.03 -5.81
N THR A 189 7.14 0.01 -5.40
CA THR A 189 5.70 0.12 -5.15
C THR A 189 5.36 1.23 -4.14
N ALA A 190 6.10 1.34 -3.03
CA ALA A 190 5.89 2.36 -2.02
C ALA A 190 6.15 3.78 -2.55
N LEU A 191 7.19 3.94 -3.39
CA LEU A 191 7.49 5.20 -4.06
C LEU A 191 6.42 5.56 -5.09
N GLY A 192 5.92 4.59 -5.86
CA GLY A 192 4.78 4.79 -6.77
C GLY A 192 3.52 5.22 -6.01
N LEU A 193 3.24 4.60 -4.86
CA LEU A 193 2.13 4.99 -3.98
C LEU A 193 2.25 6.45 -3.55
N ALA A 194 3.46 6.88 -3.21
CA ALA A 194 3.76 8.22 -2.73
C ALA A 194 3.64 9.29 -3.83
N TYR A 195 4.20 9.01 -5.01
CA TYR A 195 4.50 10.04 -6.02
C TYR A 195 3.66 9.94 -7.30
N LEU A 196 3.24 8.74 -7.73
CA LEU A 196 2.34 8.63 -8.89
C LEU A 196 0.90 8.90 -8.45
N THR A 197 0.53 10.20 -8.44
CA THR A 197 -0.74 10.70 -7.87
C THR A 197 -1.60 11.48 -8.86
N ASP A 198 -1.07 11.84 -10.04
CA ASP A 198 -1.85 12.41 -11.12
C ASP A 198 -2.08 11.36 -12.24
N GLU A 199 -3.33 11.20 -12.66
CA GLU A 199 -3.69 10.33 -13.79
C GLU A 199 -3.03 10.79 -15.10
N SER A 200 -2.68 12.08 -15.21
CA SER A 200 -1.98 12.62 -16.38
C SER A 200 -0.55 12.07 -16.55
N GLU A 201 0.07 11.61 -15.45
CA GLU A 201 1.40 11.01 -15.40
C GLU A 201 1.39 9.50 -15.60
N ARG A 202 0.18 8.92 -15.73
CA ARG A 202 0.00 7.49 -15.88
C ARG A 202 0.87 6.95 -17.03
N PRO A 203 1.76 5.97 -16.77
CA PRO A 203 2.71 5.51 -17.78
C PRO A 203 2.04 4.88 -19.01
N ALA A 204 2.53 5.22 -20.20
CA ALA A 204 1.95 4.75 -21.47
C ALA A 204 1.81 3.22 -21.56
N GLY A 205 2.74 2.47 -20.95
CA GLY A 205 2.70 1.00 -20.92
C GLY A 205 1.52 0.40 -20.13
N THR A 206 0.77 1.20 -19.38
CA THR A 206 -0.38 0.75 -18.57
C THR A 206 -1.71 0.78 -19.31
N PHE A 207 -1.80 1.50 -20.43
CA PHE A 207 -2.96 1.46 -21.32
C PHE A 207 -3.05 0.11 -22.04
N GLN A 208 -4.09 -0.06 -22.86
CA GLN A 208 -4.18 -1.23 -23.74
C GLN A 208 -2.97 -1.29 -24.69
N GLN A 209 -2.28 -2.42 -24.71
CA GLN A 209 -1.05 -2.60 -25.48
C GLN A 209 -1.16 -3.78 -26.44
N ASN A 210 -0.94 -3.52 -27.74
CA ASN A 210 -0.81 -4.58 -28.76
C ASN A 210 0.55 -5.30 -28.68
N ALA A 211 1.56 -4.65 -28.08
CA ALA A 211 2.93 -5.14 -27.96
C ALA A 211 3.04 -6.42 -27.09
N CYS A 212 2.10 -6.65 -26.19
CA CYS A 212 2.04 -7.87 -25.41
C CYS A 212 1.53 -9.10 -26.19
N GLY A 213 1.21 -8.93 -27.47
CA GLY A 213 0.64 -9.96 -28.33
C GLY A 213 -0.89 -9.96 -28.36
N ASN A 214 -1.43 -10.77 -29.27
CA ASN A 214 -2.86 -11.02 -29.41
C ASN A 214 -3.14 -12.53 -29.24
N TRP A 215 -4.30 -12.86 -28.68
CA TRP A 215 -4.78 -14.23 -28.57
C TRP A 215 -6.18 -14.31 -29.19
N PHE A 216 -6.29 -14.98 -30.35
CA PHE A 216 -7.54 -15.04 -31.13
C PHE A 216 -8.21 -13.67 -31.36
N GLY A 217 -7.41 -12.65 -31.66
CA GLY A 217 -7.90 -11.28 -31.90
C GLY A 217 -8.25 -10.49 -30.64
N GLN A 218 -8.02 -11.03 -29.44
CA GLN A 218 -8.14 -10.31 -28.17
C GLN A 218 -6.76 -9.83 -27.69
N PRO A 219 -6.60 -8.54 -27.32
CA PRO A 219 -5.36 -8.03 -26.76
C PRO A 219 -5.00 -8.68 -25.42
N ILE A 220 -3.75 -9.10 -25.26
CA ILE A 220 -3.26 -9.76 -24.05
C ILE A 220 -3.07 -8.76 -22.90
N CYS A 221 -2.64 -7.53 -23.21
CA CYS A 221 -2.56 -6.43 -22.27
C CYS A 221 -3.76 -5.51 -22.45
N THR A 222 -4.77 -5.67 -21.59
CA THR A 222 -5.88 -4.72 -21.48
C THR A 222 -5.43 -3.45 -20.75
N ASP A 223 -6.26 -2.41 -20.83
CA ASP A 223 -6.13 -1.25 -19.95
C ASP A 223 -6.12 -1.69 -18.46
N LEU A 224 -5.26 -1.08 -17.64
CA LEU A 224 -5.13 -1.37 -16.19
C LEU A 224 -6.02 -0.50 -15.30
N GLY A 225 -6.78 0.44 -15.87
CA GLY A 225 -7.57 1.41 -15.13
C GLY A 225 -6.74 2.55 -14.56
N ASP A 226 -7.43 3.47 -13.89
CA ASP A 226 -6.85 4.66 -13.28
C ASP A 226 -5.80 4.35 -12.20
N ILE A 227 -5.08 5.37 -11.76
CA ILE A 227 -4.00 5.27 -10.75
C ILE A 227 -4.49 4.76 -9.40
N GLU A 228 -5.77 4.94 -9.05
CA GLU A 228 -6.33 4.51 -7.78
C GLU A 228 -6.70 3.02 -7.80
N GLY A 229 -7.02 2.49 -8.98
CA GLY A 229 -7.42 1.11 -9.20
C GLY A 229 -8.75 0.75 -8.52
N GLU A 230 -9.17 -0.49 -8.71
CA GLU A 230 -10.51 -0.97 -8.31
C GLU A 230 -10.55 -1.58 -6.90
N GLY A 231 -9.48 -1.45 -6.10
CA GLY A 231 -9.28 -2.16 -4.83
C GLY A 231 -10.24 -1.82 -3.68
N GLY A 232 -11.32 -1.07 -3.95
CA GLY A 232 -12.36 -0.72 -2.99
C GLY A 232 -12.14 0.60 -2.27
N HIS A 233 -13.12 0.93 -1.41
CA HIS A 233 -13.20 2.15 -0.60
C HIS A 233 -13.10 3.46 -1.41
N PRO A 234 -13.91 3.63 -2.48
CA PRO A 234 -13.91 4.88 -3.24
C PRO A 234 -14.31 6.05 -2.35
N GLY A 235 -13.70 7.21 -2.58
CA GLY A 235 -13.94 8.43 -1.79
C GLY A 235 -13.01 8.61 -0.59
N PHE A 236 -12.23 7.59 -0.22
CA PHE A 236 -11.11 7.75 0.71
C PHE A 236 -9.83 8.05 -0.05
N SER A 237 -9.02 8.98 0.46
CA SER A 237 -7.71 9.29 -0.11
C SER A 237 -6.79 8.07 -0.02
N SER A 238 -5.87 7.92 -0.97
CA SER A 238 -4.74 6.97 -0.92
C SER A 238 -3.43 7.63 -0.49
N ALA A 239 -3.44 8.94 -0.19
CA ALA A 239 -2.24 9.70 0.17
C ALA A 239 -1.60 9.18 1.46
N ILE A 240 -0.27 9.22 1.49
CA ILE A 240 0.56 8.89 2.65
C ILE A 240 1.37 10.11 3.07
N LYS A 241 1.79 10.13 4.33
CA LYS A 241 2.56 11.21 4.93
C LYS A 241 4.05 11.12 4.63
N ALA A 242 4.56 9.90 4.52
CA ALA A 242 5.98 9.60 4.54
C ALA A 242 6.24 8.19 3.94
N VAL A 243 7.39 8.00 3.30
CA VAL A 243 7.76 6.78 2.57
C VAL A 243 9.20 6.38 2.89
N ILE A 244 9.38 5.12 3.29
CA ILE A 244 10.67 4.54 3.66
C ILE A 244 11.07 3.51 2.60
N PRO A 245 11.76 3.91 1.53
CA PRO A 245 12.22 3.01 0.49
C PRO A 245 13.48 2.26 0.93
N MET A 246 13.38 0.94 1.12
CA MET A 246 14.52 0.07 1.43
C MET A 246 15.03 -0.60 0.13
N SER A 247 16.05 0.00 -0.50
CA SER A 247 16.65 -0.51 -1.75
C SER A 247 15.70 -0.48 -2.96
N GLY A 248 15.11 0.68 -3.27
CA GLY A 248 14.27 0.91 -4.46
C GLY A 248 14.56 2.22 -5.16
N ALA A 249 13.85 2.49 -6.25
CA ALA A 249 13.89 3.74 -6.99
C ALA A 249 12.51 4.07 -7.59
N LEU A 250 12.32 5.29 -8.07
CA LEU A 250 11.21 5.59 -8.97
C LEU A 250 11.59 5.14 -10.39
N PRO A 251 10.67 4.53 -11.17
CA PRO A 251 10.97 4.14 -12.54
C PRO A 251 11.04 5.35 -13.49
N ASP A 252 10.36 6.44 -13.15
CA ASP A 252 10.40 7.72 -13.87
C ASP A 252 10.53 8.87 -12.86
N LEU A 253 11.38 9.85 -13.16
CA LEU A 253 11.54 11.05 -12.34
C LEU A 253 10.42 12.05 -12.56
N THR A 254 9.64 11.93 -13.64
CA THR A 254 8.49 12.81 -13.86
C THR A 254 7.39 12.63 -12.82
N PHE A 255 7.40 11.55 -12.02
CA PHE A 255 6.47 11.37 -10.92
C PHE A 255 6.80 12.25 -9.71
N LEU A 256 8.02 12.81 -9.68
CA LEU A 256 8.33 13.88 -8.74
C LEU A 256 7.84 15.16 -9.40
N ASP A 257 6.70 15.65 -8.96
CA ASP A 257 6.20 16.95 -9.39
C ASP A 257 7.21 18.06 -8.99
N ASP A 258 7.09 19.24 -9.61
CA ASP A 258 7.96 20.40 -9.34
C ASP A 258 7.85 20.86 -7.86
N ALA A 259 8.30 22.07 -7.49
CA ALA A 259 8.39 22.60 -6.11
C ALA A 259 7.15 22.46 -5.18
N ASN A 260 6.02 21.95 -5.68
CA ASN A 260 4.79 21.65 -4.95
C ASN A 260 4.70 20.22 -4.42
N ASP A 261 5.63 19.31 -4.77
CA ASP A 261 5.65 17.94 -4.24
C ASP A 261 6.78 17.81 -3.19
N PRO A 262 6.47 18.09 -1.91
CA PRO A 262 7.49 18.07 -0.88
C PRO A 262 8.06 16.66 -0.74
N PRO A 263 9.38 16.51 -0.55
CA PRO A 263 9.99 15.20 -0.30
C PRO A 263 9.25 14.50 0.84
N ILE A 264 8.65 13.36 0.51
CA ILE A 264 7.96 12.48 1.44
C ILE A 264 9.08 11.66 2.13
N LEU A 265 9.32 11.95 3.41
CA LEU A 265 10.44 11.41 4.21
C LEU A 265 10.22 9.97 4.72
#